data_AF-A0A0A1XJN4-F1
#
_entry.id   AF-A0A0A1XJN4-F1
#
_cell.length_a   1.000
_cell.length_b   1.000
_cell.length_c   1.000
_cell.angle_alpha   90.00
_cell.angle_beta   90.00
_cell.angle_gamma   90.00
#
_symmetry.space_group_name_H-M   'P 1'
#
loop_
_entity.id
_entity.type
_entity.pdbx_description
1 polymer ?
#
loop_
_entity_poly.entity_id
_entity_poly.type
_entity_poly.pdbx_seq_one_letter_code
_entity_poly.pdbx_strand_id
1 'polypeptide(L)'
;MTCAPYLGALKAATVIHLMLLNNILRVELNFFDTTPVGRILSRFSKDVDVLDTKLPQLIDDCLWCGFQVLATIAVISMSTPIFLAVIIPIGFLYYFAQRFYVASSRQLMRLESVSRSPIYTHFSETITGVTTIRAYTVQDRFIDESDNRVDKNQVCKYPSLIANRWLAIRLEMVGNLIILFASLFAVLGGQSNPGLVGLSVSYALQVTQTLNWLVRMTSDIETNIVAVERIKEYGETKQEAPWELENSKVPRDWPTEGKVVFEDFKVRYREGLELVLRGITVSISGGEKVGIVGRTGAG
;
A
#
# COMPACT_ATOMS: atom_id res chain seq x y z
N MET A 1 -16.30 -15.94 -15.91
CA MET A 1 -15.48 -14.86 -16.51
C MET A 1 -14.37 -14.38 -15.55
N THR A 2 -14.02 -15.15 -14.51
CA THR A 2 -13.18 -14.70 -13.39
C THR A 2 -11.82 -15.42 -13.27
N CYS A 3 -11.52 -16.49 -14.01
CA CYS A 3 -10.24 -17.19 -13.82
C CYS A 3 -9.01 -16.38 -14.27
N ALA A 4 -9.14 -15.53 -15.30
CA ALA A 4 -8.02 -14.77 -15.85
C ALA A 4 -7.42 -13.73 -14.87
N PRO A 5 -8.20 -12.85 -14.21
CA PRO A 5 -7.64 -11.92 -13.23
C PRO A 5 -7.01 -12.63 -12.03
N TYR A 6 -7.59 -13.74 -11.57
CA TYR A 6 -7.03 -14.52 -10.46
C TYR A 6 -5.72 -15.25 -10.83
N LEU A 7 -5.61 -15.80 -12.05
CA LEU A 7 -4.35 -16.38 -12.53
C LEU A 7 -3.26 -15.30 -12.72
N GLY A 8 -3.64 -14.13 -13.22
CA GLY A 8 -2.75 -12.97 -13.31
C GLY A 8 -2.26 -12.50 -11.94
N ALA A 9 -3.17 -12.39 -10.98
CA ALA A 9 -2.85 -12.04 -9.60
C ALA A 9 -1.91 -13.07 -8.94
N LEU A 10 -2.17 -14.37 -9.10
CA LEU A 10 -1.30 -15.42 -8.55
C LEU A 10 0.11 -15.35 -9.14
N LYS A 11 0.22 -15.09 -10.45
CA LYS A 11 1.51 -14.92 -11.11
C LYS A 11 2.23 -13.66 -10.60
N ALA A 12 1.51 -12.55 -10.46
CA ALA A 12 2.06 -11.30 -9.92
C ALA A 12 2.55 -11.47 -8.48
N ALA A 13 1.74 -12.10 -7.62
CA ALA A 13 2.08 -12.45 -6.24
C ALA A 13 3.37 -13.26 -6.15
N THR A 14 3.47 -14.34 -6.94
CA THR A 14 4.67 -15.20 -6.98
C THR A 14 5.91 -14.42 -7.41
N VAL A 15 5.81 -13.62 -8.48
CA VAL A 15 6.95 -12.84 -8.99
C VAL A 15 7.39 -11.79 -7.96
N ILE A 16 6.44 -11.06 -7.37
CA ILE A 16 6.73 -10.00 -6.41
C ILE A 16 7.31 -10.59 -5.12
N HIS A 17 6.79 -11.72 -4.64
CA HIS A 17 7.32 -12.40 -3.47
C HIS A 17 8.76 -12.89 -3.69
N LEU A 18 9.04 -13.53 -4.83
CA LEU A 18 10.38 -13.99 -5.18
C LEU A 18 11.36 -12.83 -5.35
N MET A 19 10.93 -11.75 -5.98
CA MET A 19 11.72 -10.51 -6.10
C MET A 19 12.05 -9.94 -4.71
N LEU A 20 11.05 -9.82 -3.84
CA LEU A 20 11.23 -9.31 -2.47
C LEU A 20 12.20 -10.18 -1.67
N LEU A 21 12.04 -11.50 -1.72
CA LEU A 21 12.90 -12.46 -1.02
C LEU A 21 14.34 -12.38 -1.52
N ASN A 22 14.55 -12.44 -2.83
CA ASN A 22 15.89 -12.41 -3.41
C ASN A 22 16.64 -11.11 -3.10
N ASN A 23 15.95 -9.96 -3.19
CA ASN A 23 16.56 -8.65 -2.92
C ASN A 23 16.84 -8.41 -1.43
N ILE A 24 16.00 -8.95 -0.52
CA ILE A 24 16.29 -8.85 0.92
C ILE A 24 17.47 -9.75 1.31
N LEU A 25 17.61 -10.93 0.70
CA LEU A 25 18.74 -11.82 0.98
C LEU A 25 20.08 -11.29 0.45
N ARG A 26 20.06 -10.31 -0.46
CA ARG A 26 21.24 -9.71 -1.10
C ARG A 26 21.50 -8.25 -0.67
N VAL A 27 20.72 -7.72 0.26
CA VAL A 27 20.90 -6.33 0.74
C VAL A 27 22.08 -6.23 1.71
N GLU A 28 22.72 -5.05 1.77
CA GLU A 28 23.84 -4.77 2.68
C GLU A 28 23.47 -4.95 4.15
N LEU A 29 24.38 -5.46 4.98
CA LEU A 29 24.15 -5.64 6.43
C LEU A 29 23.68 -4.36 7.15
N ASN A 30 24.18 -3.19 6.74
CA ASN A 30 23.75 -1.89 7.27
C ASN A 30 22.23 -1.63 7.11
N PHE A 31 21.58 -2.25 6.13
CA PHE A 31 20.13 -2.20 5.98
C PHE A 31 19.41 -2.84 7.17
N PHE A 32 19.90 -3.98 7.67
CA PHE A 32 19.31 -4.66 8.82
C PHE A 32 19.57 -3.93 10.14
N ASP A 33 20.71 -3.22 10.25
CA ASP A 33 21.01 -2.40 11.42
C ASP A 33 20.17 -1.11 11.47
N THR A 34 19.83 -0.55 10.31
CA THR A 34 19.03 0.69 10.20
C THR A 34 17.53 0.42 10.19
N THR A 35 17.11 -0.72 9.66
CA THR A 35 15.70 -1.03 9.43
C THR A 35 15.18 -1.99 10.50
N PRO A 36 14.17 -1.60 11.29
CA PRO A 36 13.60 -2.49 12.29
C PRO A 36 13.06 -3.77 11.66
N VAL A 37 13.36 -4.92 12.26
CA VAL A 37 12.90 -6.25 11.81
C VAL A 37 11.38 -6.29 11.63
N GLY A 38 10.63 -5.62 12.51
CA GLY A 38 9.16 -5.53 12.40
C GLY A 38 8.68 -4.85 11.11
N ARG A 39 9.45 -3.89 10.56
CA ARG A 39 9.12 -3.26 9.27
C ARG A 39 9.31 -4.25 8.12
N ILE A 40 10.41 -5.01 8.12
CA ILE A 40 10.66 -6.06 7.12
C ILE A 40 9.56 -7.13 7.18
N LEU A 41 9.22 -7.59 8.38
CA LEU A 41 8.14 -8.56 8.59
C LEU A 41 6.79 -8.02 8.11
N SER A 42 6.50 -6.74 8.30
CA SER A 42 5.25 -6.13 7.81
C SER A 42 5.12 -6.16 6.28
N ARG A 43 6.25 -6.11 5.55
CA ARG A 43 6.26 -6.27 4.08
C ARG A 43 5.89 -7.69 3.67
N PHE A 44 6.53 -8.69 4.29
CA PHE A 44 6.26 -10.11 3.99
C PHE A 44 4.90 -10.63 4.46
N SER A 45 4.31 -9.99 5.48
CA SER A 45 3.01 -10.40 6.02
C SER A 45 1.88 -9.54 5.46
N LYS A 46 1.72 -8.34 6.00
CA LYS A 46 0.56 -7.49 5.73
C LYS A 46 0.50 -6.98 4.30
N ASP A 47 1.63 -6.53 3.74
CA ASP A 47 1.61 -5.97 2.38
C ASP A 47 1.47 -7.06 1.31
N VAL A 48 2.08 -8.25 1.52
CA VAL A 48 1.85 -9.44 0.69
C VAL A 48 0.40 -9.93 0.81
N ASP A 49 -0.19 -9.99 2.01
CA ASP A 49 -1.60 -10.36 2.19
C ASP A 49 -2.56 -9.44 1.41
N VAL A 50 -2.29 -8.13 1.40
CA VAL A 50 -3.06 -7.16 0.61
C VAL A 50 -2.92 -7.42 -0.90
N LEU A 51 -1.71 -7.73 -1.36
CA LEU A 51 -1.44 -8.09 -2.76
C LEU A 51 -2.16 -9.38 -3.18
N ASP A 52 -2.18 -10.37 -2.29
CA ASP A 52 -2.67 -11.72 -2.60
C ASP A 52 -4.18 -11.84 -2.49
N THR A 53 -4.80 -11.14 -1.54
CA THR A 53 -6.23 -11.31 -1.22
C THR A 53 -7.08 -10.09 -1.57
N LYS A 54 -6.64 -8.89 -1.20
CA LYS A 54 -7.45 -7.66 -1.33
C LYS A 54 -7.45 -7.09 -2.73
N LEU A 55 -6.27 -6.88 -3.31
CA LEU A 55 -6.15 -6.29 -4.64
C LEU A 55 -6.86 -7.10 -5.74
N PRO A 56 -6.75 -8.45 -5.79
CA PRO A 56 -7.43 -9.22 -6.83
C PRO A 56 -8.95 -9.12 -6.75
N GLN A 57 -9.49 -9.16 -5.52
CA GLN A 57 -10.92 -8.98 -5.27
C GLN A 57 -11.38 -7.58 -5.73
N LEU A 58 -10.66 -6.53 -5.33
CA LEU A 58 -11.02 -5.16 -5.70
C LEU A 58 -10.96 -4.93 -7.22
N ILE A 59 -9.98 -5.52 -7.91
CA ILE A 59 -9.85 -5.43 -9.37
C ILE A 59 -11.02 -6.16 -10.06
N ASP A 60 -11.39 -7.36 -9.59
CA ASP A 60 -12.52 -8.11 -10.14
C ASP A 60 -13.84 -7.35 -9.95
N ASP A 61 -14.09 -6.84 -8.75
CA ASP A 61 -15.26 -6.02 -8.43
C ASP A 61 -15.30 -4.73 -9.28
N CYS A 62 -14.15 -4.08 -9.47
CA CYS A 62 -14.03 -2.87 -10.29
C CYS A 62 -14.28 -3.17 -11.78
N LEU A 63 -13.76 -4.26 -12.32
CA LEU A 63 -14.00 -4.69 -13.70
C LEU A 63 -15.47 -5.02 -13.90
N TRP A 64 -16.07 -5.78 -12.98
CA TRP A 64 -17.49 -6.13 -13.02
C TRP A 64 -18.38 -4.88 -13.00
N CYS A 65 -18.12 -3.95 -12.08
CA CYS A 65 -18.84 -2.68 -12.03
C CYS A 65 -18.66 -1.86 -13.31
N GLY A 66 -17.43 -1.76 -13.84
CA GLY A 66 -17.13 -1.03 -15.06
C GLY A 66 -17.89 -1.60 -16.27
N PHE A 67 -17.87 -2.92 -16.45
CA PHE A 67 -18.63 -3.58 -17.53
C PHE A 67 -20.14 -3.43 -17.34
N GLN A 68 -20.66 -3.50 -16.11
CA GLN A 68 -22.09 -3.34 -15.84
C GLN A 68 -22.57 -1.91 -16.14
N VAL A 69 -21.77 -0.88 -15.81
CA VAL A 69 -22.07 0.53 -16.17
C VAL A 69 -22.07 0.70 -17.68
N LEU A 70 -21.05 0.19 -18.38
CA LEU A 70 -20.96 0.26 -19.85
C LEU A 70 -22.14 -0.46 -20.53
N ALA A 71 -22.49 -1.65 -20.06
CA ALA A 71 -23.62 -2.42 -20.58
C ALA A 71 -24.94 -1.67 -20.36
N THR A 72 -25.13 -1.06 -19.19
CA THR A 72 -26.32 -0.26 -18.89
C THR A 72 -26.43 0.95 -19.81
N ILE A 73 -25.33 1.69 -19.99
CA ILE A 73 -25.29 2.84 -20.91
C ILE A 73 -25.62 2.38 -22.34
N ALA A 74 -25.07 1.25 -22.79
CA ALA A 74 -25.34 0.72 -24.12
C ALA A 74 -26.83 0.36 -24.30
N VAL A 75 -27.44 -0.33 -23.33
CA VAL A 75 -28.87 -0.71 -23.36
C VAL A 75 -29.78 0.52 -23.40
N ILE A 76 -29.53 1.51 -22.53
CA ILE A 76 -30.33 2.74 -22.51
C ILE A 76 -30.16 3.52 -23.82
N SER A 77 -28.94 3.59 -24.35
CA SER A 77 -28.65 4.30 -25.60
C SER A 77 -29.28 3.63 -26.82
N MET A 78 -29.37 2.29 -26.85
CA MET A 78 -30.09 1.57 -27.91
C MET A 78 -31.59 1.85 -27.88
N SER A 79 -32.19 1.93 -26.69
CA SER A 79 -33.61 2.25 -26.55
C SER A 79 -33.91 3.72 -26.82
N THR A 80 -33.06 4.63 -26.33
CA THR A 80 -33.30 6.07 -26.39
C THR A 80 -32.01 6.82 -26.74
N PRO A 81 -31.69 6.99 -28.04
CA PRO A 81 -30.44 7.64 -28.46
C PRO A 81 -30.25 9.06 -27.92
N ILE A 82 -31.33 9.80 -27.67
CA ILE A 82 -31.25 11.18 -27.13
C ILE A 82 -30.70 11.22 -25.70
N PHE A 83 -30.73 10.09 -24.99
CA PHE A 83 -30.15 9.96 -23.65
C PHE A 83 -28.63 10.21 -23.62
N LEU A 84 -27.92 9.95 -24.72
CA LEU A 84 -26.49 10.25 -24.84
C LEU A 84 -26.16 11.73 -24.60
N ALA A 85 -27.05 12.65 -24.98
CA ALA A 85 -26.86 14.08 -24.72
C ALA A 85 -26.91 14.41 -23.22
N VAL A 86 -27.65 13.64 -22.44
CA VAL A 86 -27.79 13.79 -20.98
C VAL A 86 -26.64 13.12 -20.22
N ILE A 87 -26.00 12.09 -20.79
CA ILE A 87 -24.82 11.45 -20.20
C ILE A 87 -23.66 12.44 -20.06
N ILE A 88 -23.45 13.34 -21.01
CA ILE A 88 -22.34 14.31 -21.00
C ILE A 88 -22.35 15.21 -19.74
N PRO A 89 -23.44 15.95 -19.44
CA PRO A 89 -23.49 16.77 -18.23
C PRO A 89 -23.47 15.95 -16.94
N ILE A 90 -24.08 14.76 -16.95
CA ILE A 90 -24.05 13.82 -15.81
C ILE A 90 -22.62 13.33 -15.54
N GLY A 91 -21.88 12.99 -16.58
CA GLY A 91 -20.47 12.59 -16.51
C GLY A 91 -19.59 13.70 -15.96
N PHE A 92 -19.86 14.96 -16.33
CA PHE A 92 -19.14 16.11 -15.77
C PHE A 92 -19.38 16.27 -14.25
N LEU A 93 -20.63 16.12 -13.79
CA LEU A 93 -20.96 16.13 -12.36
C LEU A 93 -20.28 14.98 -11.61
N TYR A 94 -20.28 13.78 -12.20
CA TYR A 94 -19.60 12.61 -11.65
C TYR A 94 -18.09 12.85 -11.51
N TYR A 95 -17.45 13.34 -12.57
CA TYR A 95 -16.02 13.62 -12.58
C TYR A 95 -15.63 14.64 -11.50
N PHE A 96 -16.41 15.71 -11.34
CA PHE A 96 -16.14 16.70 -10.31
C PHE A 96 -16.31 16.13 -8.89
N ALA A 97 -17.39 15.38 -8.65
CA ALA A 97 -17.63 14.72 -7.36
C ALA A 97 -16.52 13.71 -7.01
N GLN A 98 -16.13 12.87 -7.98
CA GLN A 98 -15.04 11.89 -7.82
C GLN A 98 -13.71 12.58 -7.53
N ARG A 99 -13.33 13.59 -8.31
CA ARG A 99 -12.04 14.29 -8.14
C ARG A 99 -11.95 14.98 -6.78
N PHE A 100 -13.03 15.61 -6.32
CA PHE A 100 -13.09 16.24 -5.00
C PHE A 100 -13.01 15.20 -3.87
N TYR A 101 -13.76 14.10 -4.00
CA TYR A 101 -13.78 13.02 -3.02
C TYR A 101 -12.41 12.35 -2.89
N VAL A 102 -11.80 11.92 -4.00
CA VAL A 102 -10.50 11.22 -3.98
C VAL A 102 -9.41 12.08 -3.35
N ALA A 103 -9.36 13.37 -3.69
CA ALA A 103 -8.39 14.29 -3.10
C ALA A 103 -8.57 14.43 -1.57
N SER A 104 -9.82 14.54 -1.11
CA SER A 104 -10.14 14.71 0.32
C SER A 104 -9.96 13.41 1.11
N SER A 105 -10.48 12.30 0.61
CA SER A 105 -10.41 10.97 1.21
C SER A 105 -8.95 10.54 1.45
N ARG A 106 -8.08 10.75 0.46
CA ARG A 106 -6.65 10.44 0.58
C ARG A 106 -5.98 11.18 1.74
N GLN A 107 -6.27 12.47 1.92
CA GLN A 107 -5.70 13.23 3.04
C GLN A 107 -6.26 12.78 4.39
N LEU A 108 -7.56 12.49 4.46
CA LEU A 108 -8.19 11.98 5.68
C LEU A 108 -7.61 10.62 6.09
N MET A 109 -7.44 9.70 5.15
CA MET A 109 -6.79 8.41 5.41
C MET A 109 -5.34 8.56 5.87
N ARG A 110 -4.60 9.53 5.31
CA ARG A 110 -3.23 9.84 5.76
C ARG A 110 -3.21 10.33 7.21
N LEU A 111 -4.10 11.27 7.56
CA LEU A 111 -4.22 11.79 8.93
C LEU A 111 -4.66 10.71 9.92
N GLU A 112 -5.62 9.86 9.55
CA GLU A 112 -6.06 8.72 10.36
C GLU A 112 -4.89 7.75 10.62
N SER A 113 -4.14 7.39 9.58
CA SER A 113 -3.02 6.46 9.70
C SER A 113 -1.92 7.00 10.63
N VAL A 114 -1.54 8.27 10.45
CA VAL A 114 -0.51 8.93 11.28
C VAL A 114 -0.97 9.10 12.73
N SER A 115 -2.23 9.46 12.97
CA SER A 115 -2.76 9.63 14.34
C SER A 115 -2.97 8.30 15.07
N ARG A 116 -3.08 7.18 14.36
CA ARG A 116 -3.27 5.85 14.98
C ARG A 116 -1.97 5.27 15.55
N SER A 117 -0.82 5.53 14.94
CA SER A 117 0.46 4.94 15.36
C SER A 117 0.84 5.26 16.81
N PRO A 118 0.71 6.51 17.31
CA PRO A 118 1.05 6.85 18.69
C PRO A 118 0.25 6.10 19.76
N ILE A 119 -0.96 5.60 19.45
CA ILE A 119 -1.78 4.81 20.37
C ILE A 119 -1.09 3.46 20.64
N TYR A 120 -0.65 2.77 19.58
CA TYR A 120 0.05 1.49 19.71
C TYR A 120 1.41 1.63 20.39
N THR A 121 2.15 2.71 20.08
CA THR A 121 3.42 3.00 20.73
C THR A 121 3.23 3.26 22.23
N HIS A 122 2.26 4.11 22.62
CA HIS A 122 1.93 4.38 24.02
C HIS A 122 1.61 3.09 24.79
N PHE A 123 0.80 2.23 24.17
CA PHE A 123 0.41 0.96 24.76
C PHE A 123 1.61 0.04 24.98
N SER A 124 2.50 -0.09 23.98
CA SER A 124 3.71 -0.90 24.09
C SER A 124 4.68 -0.38 25.17
N GLU A 125 4.87 0.93 25.25
CA GLU A 125 5.70 1.58 26.26
C GLU A 125 5.12 1.38 27.67
N THR A 126 3.80 1.52 27.80
CA THR A 126 3.07 1.33 29.07
C THR A 126 3.19 -0.10 29.58
N ILE A 127 3.08 -1.11 28.69
CA ILE A 127 3.26 -2.52 29.08
C ILE A 127 4.69 -2.77 29.56
N THR A 128 5.69 -2.26 28.83
CA THR A 128 7.10 -2.47 29.16
C THR A 128 7.47 -1.76 30.47
N GLY A 129 6.89 -0.58 30.72
CA GLY A 129 7.14 0.25 31.90
C GLY A 129 6.14 0.09 33.04
N VAL A 130 5.28 -0.94 33.03
CA VAL A 130 4.14 -1.03 33.96
C VAL A 130 4.54 -1.03 35.43
N THR A 131 5.68 -1.63 35.76
CA THR A 131 6.24 -1.67 37.12
C THR A 131 6.65 -0.28 37.57
N THR A 132 7.34 0.48 36.71
CA THR A 132 7.76 1.87 36.96
C THR A 132 6.55 2.78 37.13
N ILE A 133 5.55 2.68 36.25
CA ILE A 133 4.33 3.51 36.32
C ILE A 133 3.59 3.31 37.63
N ARG A 134 3.46 2.06 38.08
CA ARG A 134 2.83 1.72 39.36
C ARG A 134 3.67 2.14 40.56
N ALA A 135 5.00 2.00 40.48
CA ALA A 135 5.91 2.39 41.55
C ALA A 135 5.86 3.90 41.83
N TYR A 136 5.75 4.73 40.80
CA TYR A 136 5.62 6.19 40.93
C TYR A 136 4.17 6.67 41.11
N THR A 137 3.18 5.78 41.08
CA THR A 137 1.74 6.11 41.22
C THR A 137 1.28 7.20 40.24
N VAL A 138 1.65 7.06 38.96
CA VAL A 138 1.31 8.03 37.88
C VAL A 138 0.32 7.47 36.86
N GLN A 139 -0.55 6.53 37.26
CA GLN A 139 -1.49 5.85 36.37
C GLN A 139 -2.45 6.81 35.69
N ASP A 140 -3.04 7.76 36.43
CA ASP A 140 -4.04 8.69 35.91
C ASP A 140 -3.48 9.53 34.74
N ARG A 141 -2.23 10.00 34.87
CA ARG A 141 -1.54 10.71 33.78
C ARG A 141 -1.43 9.88 32.50
N PHE A 142 -1.14 8.58 32.63
CA PHE A 142 -1.03 7.67 31.49
C PHE A 142 -2.39 7.34 30.88
N ILE A 143 -3.46 7.29 31.68
CA ILE A 143 -4.84 7.13 31.23
C ILE A 143 -5.27 8.36 30.43
N ASP A 144 -5.11 9.56 30.99
CA ASP A 144 -5.44 10.82 30.31
C ASP A 144 -4.67 10.97 28.99
N GLU A 145 -3.39 10.58 28.97
CA GLU A 145 -2.60 10.61 27.74
C GLU A 145 -3.08 9.59 26.70
N SER A 146 -3.52 8.42 27.13
CA SER A 146 -4.13 7.41 26.26
C SER A 146 -5.42 7.93 25.64
N ASP A 147 -6.31 8.49 26.46
CA ASP A 147 -7.60 9.02 26.03
C ASP A 147 -7.42 10.16 25.02
N ASN A 148 -6.53 11.11 25.31
CA ASN A 148 -6.19 12.19 24.38
C ASN A 148 -5.66 11.70 23.02
N ARG A 149 -4.85 10.63 23.01
CA ARG A 149 -4.33 10.03 21.76
C ARG A 149 -5.46 9.35 20.97
N VAL A 150 -6.37 8.66 21.66
CA VAL A 150 -7.56 8.04 21.03
C VAL A 150 -8.49 9.09 20.46
N ASP A 151 -8.81 10.13 21.22
CA ASP A 151 -9.68 11.24 20.79
C ASP A 151 -9.12 11.93 19.55
N LYS A 152 -7.80 12.19 19.52
CA LYS A 152 -7.14 12.76 18.35
C LYS A 152 -7.29 11.86 17.10
N ASN A 153 -7.22 10.54 17.26
CA ASN A 153 -7.47 9.62 16.16
C ASN A 153 -8.95 9.64 15.71
N GLN A 154 -9.89 9.72 16.65
CA GLN A 154 -11.32 9.79 16.33
C GLN A 154 -11.67 11.06 15.56
N VAL A 155 -11.09 12.21 15.92
CA VAL A 155 -11.24 13.48 15.19
C VAL A 155 -10.78 13.36 13.73
N CYS A 156 -9.77 12.53 13.44
CA CYS A 156 -9.34 12.26 12.07
C CYS A 156 -10.23 11.22 11.36
N LYS A 157 -10.70 10.20 12.09
CA LYS A 157 -11.47 9.08 11.53
C LYS A 157 -12.90 9.48 11.19
N TYR A 158 -13.55 10.27 12.05
CA TYR A 158 -14.96 10.63 11.89
C TYR A 158 -15.23 11.38 10.56
N PRO A 159 -14.44 12.39 10.15
CA PRO A 159 -14.60 13.03 8.84
C PRO A 159 -14.46 12.07 7.66
N SER A 160 -13.64 11.02 7.75
CA SER A 160 -13.52 9.99 6.70
C SER A 160 -14.84 9.24 6.49
N LEU A 161 -15.54 8.90 7.58
CA LEU A 161 -16.86 8.28 7.51
C LEU A 161 -17.91 9.24 6.92
N ILE A 162 -17.88 10.51 7.31
CA ILE A 162 -18.80 11.53 6.78
C ILE A 162 -18.51 11.81 5.29
N ALA A 163 -17.25 11.84 4.87
CA ALA A 163 -16.89 12.00 3.45
C ALA A 163 -17.42 10.85 2.58
N ASN A 164 -17.36 9.61 3.07
CA ASN A 164 -17.97 8.45 2.41
C ASN A 164 -19.49 8.63 2.24
N ARG A 165 -20.19 9.09 3.29
CA ARG A 165 -21.64 9.36 3.23
C ARG A 165 -21.98 10.52 2.30
N TRP A 166 -21.19 11.59 2.33
CA TRP A 166 -21.34 12.73 1.43
C TRP A 166 -21.25 12.31 -0.04
N LEU A 167 -20.26 11.48 -0.39
CA LEU A 167 -20.14 10.95 -1.73
C LEU A 167 -21.37 10.12 -2.10
N ALA A 168 -21.79 9.20 -1.24
CA ALA A 168 -22.92 8.33 -1.52
C ALA A 168 -24.20 9.11 -1.87
N ILE A 169 -24.54 10.12 -1.08
CA ILE A 169 -25.72 10.99 -1.32
C ILE A 169 -25.60 11.73 -2.67
N ARG A 170 -24.41 12.24 -3.00
CA ARG A 170 -24.20 12.94 -4.28
C ARG A 170 -24.33 12.01 -5.47
N LEU A 171 -23.75 10.80 -5.39
CA LEU A 171 -23.85 9.80 -6.46
C LEU A 171 -25.28 9.29 -6.64
N GLU A 172 -26.03 9.09 -5.55
CA GLU A 172 -27.44 8.72 -5.59
C GLU A 172 -28.29 9.83 -6.22
N MET A 173 -28.07 11.11 -5.88
CA MET A 173 -28.79 12.21 -6.53
C MET A 173 -28.54 12.27 -8.03
N VAL A 174 -27.30 12.08 -8.48
CA VAL A 174 -26.98 12.03 -9.91
C VAL A 174 -27.59 10.79 -10.56
N GLY A 175 -27.59 9.66 -9.86
CA GLY A 175 -28.27 8.44 -10.28
C GLY A 175 -29.77 8.61 -10.46
N ASN A 176 -30.43 9.35 -9.56
CA ASN A 176 -31.85 9.66 -9.68
C ASN A 176 -32.15 10.56 -10.90
N LEU A 177 -31.22 11.42 -11.31
CA LEU A 177 -31.34 12.15 -12.58
C LEU A 177 -31.28 11.21 -13.79
N ILE A 178 -30.39 10.20 -13.77
CA ILE A 178 -30.34 9.17 -14.82
C ILE A 178 -31.70 8.48 -14.95
N ILE A 179 -32.27 8.03 -13.83
CA ILE A 179 -33.57 7.36 -13.79
C ILE A 179 -34.67 8.31 -14.32
N LEU A 180 -34.70 9.55 -13.86
CA LEU A 180 -35.67 10.56 -14.28
C LEU A 180 -35.65 10.77 -15.80
N PHE A 181 -34.47 11.02 -16.37
CA PHE A 181 -34.34 11.28 -17.81
C PHE A 181 -34.56 10.02 -18.65
N ALA A 182 -34.11 8.86 -18.19
CA ALA A 182 -34.37 7.58 -18.85
C ALA A 182 -35.87 7.28 -18.91
N SER A 183 -36.59 7.42 -17.80
CA SER A 183 -38.04 7.23 -17.74
C SER A 183 -38.79 8.30 -18.55
N LEU A 184 -38.39 9.57 -18.46
CA LEU A 184 -39.04 10.67 -19.18
C LEU A 184 -38.93 10.49 -20.70
N PHE A 185 -37.73 10.21 -21.22
CA PHE A 185 -37.56 10.01 -22.66
C PHE A 185 -38.15 8.70 -23.15
N ALA A 186 -38.22 7.67 -22.31
CA ALA A 186 -38.93 6.45 -22.68
C ALA A 186 -40.43 6.69 -22.88
N VAL A 187 -41.05 7.56 -22.06
CA VAL A 187 -42.47 7.96 -22.21
C VAL A 187 -42.67 8.92 -23.38
N LEU A 188 -41.84 9.96 -23.50
CA LEU A 188 -41.97 10.97 -24.56
C LEU A 188 -41.58 10.45 -25.95
N GLY A 189 -40.68 9.46 -26.01
CA GLY A 189 -40.15 8.92 -27.27
C GLY A 189 -41.15 8.06 -28.05
N GLY A 190 -42.36 7.81 -27.54
CA GLY A 190 -43.40 7.07 -28.25
C GLY A 190 -42.96 5.66 -28.68
N GLN A 191 -42.12 4.99 -27.87
CA GLN A 191 -41.49 3.73 -28.22
C GLN A 191 -42.54 2.61 -28.38
N SER A 192 -42.55 1.95 -29.54
CA SER A 192 -43.55 0.92 -29.88
C SER A 192 -43.40 -0.40 -29.12
N ASN A 193 -42.27 -0.62 -28.44
CA ASN A 193 -41.98 -1.85 -27.70
C ASN A 193 -41.91 -1.60 -26.18
N PRO A 194 -42.99 -1.90 -25.42
CA PRO A 194 -43.03 -1.76 -23.97
C PRO A 194 -41.93 -2.54 -23.23
N GLY A 195 -41.46 -3.67 -23.81
CA GLY A 195 -40.41 -4.48 -23.23
C GLY A 195 -39.05 -3.78 -23.18
N LEU A 196 -38.70 -3.03 -24.22
CA LEU A 196 -37.45 -2.26 -24.26
C LEU A 196 -37.46 -1.09 -23.27
N VAL A 197 -38.62 -0.44 -23.10
CA VAL A 197 -38.80 0.62 -22.10
C VAL A 197 -38.65 0.06 -20.68
N GLY A 198 -39.29 -1.08 -20.39
CA GLY A 198 -39.15 -1.76 -19.10
C GLY A 198 -37.71 -2.20 -18.80
N LEU A 199 -37.01 -2.72 -19.82
CA LEU A 199 -35.59 -3.08 -19.73
C LEU A 199 -34.73 -1.84 -19.41
N SER A 200 -34.90 -0.75 -20.16
CA SER A 200 -34.13 0.50 -19.98
C SER A 200 -34.28 1.07 -18.57
N VAL A 201 -35.51 1.18 -18.07
CA VAL A 201 -35.78 1.70 -16.71
C VAL A 201 -35.23 0.76 -15.63
N SER A 202 -35.34 -0.57 -15.81
CA SER A 202 -34.81 -1.55 -14.86
C SER A 202 -33.28 -1.49 -14.75
N TYR A 203 -32.59 -1.27 -15.86
CA TYR A 203 -31.13 -1.09 -15.87
C TYR A 203 -30.73 0.27 -15.31
N ALA A 204 -31.47 1.35 -15.63
CA ALA A 204 -31.24 2.67 -15.07
C ALA A 204 -31.32 2.68 -13.54
N LEU A 205 -32.26 1.92 -12.95
CA LEU A 205 -32.40 1.77 -11.51
C LEU A 205 -31.14 1.15 -10.87
N GLN A 206 -30.61 0.08 -11.49
CA GLN A 206 -29.43 -0.64 -10.99
C GLN A 206 -28.13 0.16 -11.12
N VAL A 207 -28.01 1.02 -12.14
CA VAL A 207 -26.76 1.73 -12.43
C VAL A 207 -26.31 2.64 -11.29
N THR A 208 -27.25 3.17 -10.51
CA THR A 208 -26.97 4.08 -9.39
C THR A 208 -26.13 3.39 -8.31
N GLN A 209 -26.51 2.17 -7.95
CA GLN A 209 -25.80 1.34 -6.99
C GLN A 209 -24.44 0.90 -7.54
N THR A 210 -24.39 0.47 -8.81
CA THR A 210 -23.13 0.05 -9.45
C THR A 210 -22.12 1.19 -9.52
N LEU A 211 -22.54 2.41 -9.85
CA LEU A 211 -21.66 3.59 -9.87
C LEU A 211 -21.14 3.96 -8.49
N ASN A 212 -21.98 3.86 -7.45
CA ASN A 212 -21.55 4.07 -6.07
C ASN A 212 -20.44 3.08 -5.67
N TRP A 213 -20.66 1.80 -5.97
CA TRP A 213 -19.67 0.75 -5.75
C TRP A 213 -18.39 0.99 -6.55
N LEU A 214 -18.48 1.37 -7.83
CA LEU A 214 -17.33 1.62 -8.68
C LEU A 214 -16.39 2.70 -8.13
N VAL A 215 -16.95 3.85 -7.69
CA VAL A 215 -16.15 4.94 -7.12
C VAL A 215 -15.47 4.50 -5.83
N ARG A 216 -16.19 3.75 -4.98
CA ARG A 216 -15.64 3.20 -3.73
C ARG A 216 -14.50 2.22 -4.01
N MET A 217 -14.70 1.26 -4.92
CA MET A 217 -13.66 0.28 -5.30
C MET A 217 -12.43 0.96 -5.88
N THR A 218 -12.60 2.01 -6.70
CA THR A 218 -11.47 2.78 -7.24
C THR A 218 -10.65 3.43 -6.12
N SER A 219 -11.31 4.03 -5.12
CA SER A 219 -10.64 4.60 -3.94
C SER A 219 -9.92 3.53 -3.11
N ASP A 220 -10.52 2.36 -2.95
CA ASP A 220 -9.93 1.24 -2.22
C ASP A 220 -8.71 0.68 -2.98
N ILE A 221 -8.75 0.61 -4.32
CA ILE A 221 -7.60 0.22 -5.16
C ILE A 221 -6.45 1.21 -4.99
N GLU A 222 -6.70 2.52 -5.11
CA GLU A 222 -5.67 3.56 -4.92
C GLU A 222 -5.03 3.50 -3.52
N THR A 223 -5.79 3.12 -2.50
CA THR A 223 -5.27 3.01 -1.15
C THR A 223 -4.42 1.74 -0.97
N ASN A 224 -4.88 0.62 -1.51
CA ASN A 224 -4.22 -0.67 -1.32
C ASN A 224 -3.00 -0.85 -2.25
N ILE A 225 -2.93 -0.17 -3.40
CA ILE A 225 -1.76 -0.24 -4.30
C ILE A 225 -0.48 0.31 -3.66
N VAL A 226 -0.59 1.17 -2.64
CA VAL A 226 0.54 1.66 -1.84
C VAL A 226 1.27 0.52 -1.12
N ALA A 227 0.62 -0.62 -0.86
CA ALA A 227 1.30 -1.83 -0.37
C ALA A 227 2.31 -2.37 -1.39
N VAL A 228 1.95 -2.35 -2.68
CA VAL A 228 2.81 -2.80 -3.78
C VAL A 228 4.00 -1.85 -3.97
N GLU A 229 3.77 -0.55 -3.90
CA GLU A 229 4.84 0.46 -3.94
C GLU A 229 5.87 0.23 -2.83
N ARG A 230 5.40 -0.04 -1.61
CA ARG A 230 6.24 -0.33 -0.45
C ARG A 230 7.03 -1.65 -0.55
N ILE A 231 6.49 -2.66 -1.24
CA ILE A 231 7.24 -3.89 -1.55
C ILE A 231 8.29 -3.59 -2.63
N LYS A 232 7.90 -2.81 -3.65
CA LYS A 232 8.79 -2.42 -4.74
C LYS A 232 10.00 -1.62 -4.26
N GLU A 233 9.82 -0.76 -3.25
CA GLU A 233 10.91 -0.03 -2.59
C GLU A 233 12.06 -0.97 -2.19
N TYR A 234 11.74 -2.15 -1.64
CA TYR A 234 12.73 -3.15 -1.24
C TYR A 234 13.29 -3.94 -2.42
N GLY A 235 12.63 -3.89 -3.57
CA GLY A 235 13.15 -4.43 -4.82
C GLY A 235 14.18 -3.53 -5.50
N GLU A 236 14.21 -2.24 -5.14
CA GLU A 236 15.10 -1.22 -5.72
C GLU A 236 16.19 -0.76 -4.73
N THR A 237 16.32 -1.41 -3.56
CA THR A 237 17.37 -1.11 -2.58
C THR A 237 18.76 -1.49 -3.08
N LYS A 238 19.77 -0.77 -2.60
CA LYS A 238 21.19 -1.06 -2.89
C LYS A 238 21.54 -2.47 -2.42
N GLN A 239 22.04 -3.27 -3.35
CA GLN A 239 22.43 -4.66 -3.14
C GLN A 239 23.93 -4.76 -2.85
N GLU A 240 24.33 -5.81 -2.14
CA GLU A 240 25.73 -6.21 -2.00
C GLU A 240 26.34 -6.62 -3.35
N ALA A 241 27.66 -6.75 -3.37
CA ALA A 241 28.37 -7.25 -4.54
C ALA A 241 27.87 -8.67 -4.91
N PRO A 242 27.90 -9.05 -6.21
CA PRO A 242 27.50 -10.38 -6.64
C PRO A 242 28.25 -11.48 -5.87
N TRP A 243 27.54 -12.54 -5.46
CA TRP A 243 28.14 -13.69 -4.77
C TRP A 243 29.20 -14.39 -5.61
N GLU A 244 28.99 -14.45 -6.93
CA GLU A 244 29.93 -15.02 -7.88
C GLU A 244 30.31 -13.96 -8.91
N LEU A 245 31.62 -13.77 -9.08
CA LEU A 245 32.18 -12.92 -10.13
C LEU A 245 32.40 -13.80 -11.37
N GLU A 246 31.83 -13.42 -12.52
CA GLU A 246 31.97 -14.17 -13.79
C GLU A 246 33.44 -14.42 -14.19
N ASN A 247 34.35 -13.56 -13.73
CA ASN A 247 35.79 -13.65 -14.00
C ASN A 247 36.61 -13.88 -12.72
N SER A 248 36.10 -14.65 -11.77
CA SER A 248 36.87 -14.98 -10.56
C SER A 248 38.16 -15.71 -10.94
N LYS A 249 39.30 -15.06 -10.66
CA LYS A 249 40.65 -15.60 -10.90
C LYS A 249 41.16 -16.45 -9.73
N VAL A 250 40.29 -16.76 -8.77
CA VAL A 250 40.68 -17.45 -7.54
C VAL A 250 40.78 -18.96 -7.82
N PRO A 251 41.94 -19.60 -7.58
CA PRO A 251 42.10 -21.04 -7.72
C PRO A 251 41.18 -21.82 -6.76
N ARG A 252 40.79 -23.04 -7.14
CA ARG A 252 39.97 -23.92 -6.28
C ARG A 252 40.63 -24.28 -4.95
N ASP A 253 41.96 -24.29 -4.93
CA ASP A 253 42.75 -24.66 -3.75
C ASP A 253 42.99 -23.46 -2.80
N TRP A 254 42.40 -22.30 -3.07
CA TRP A 254 42.49 -21.13 -2.20
C TRP A 254 41.62 -21.30 -0.94
N PRO A 255 42.09 -20.88 0.25
CA PRO A 255 43.42 -20.34 0.55
C PRO A 255 44.46 -21.42 0.89
N THR A 256 45.67 -21.35 0.31
CA THR A 256 46.77 -22.33 0.53
C THR A 256 47.64 -22.04 1.75
N GLU A 257 48.06 -20.79 1.94
CA GLU A 257 49.00 -20.41 3.01
C GLU A 257 48.31 -19.78 4.23
N GLY A 258 47.08 -19.27 4.08
CA GLY A 258 46.37 -18.57 5.16
C GLY A 258 47.02 -17.25 5.61
N LYS A 259 47.94 -16.69 4.82
CA LYS A 259 48.55 -15.37 5.07
C LYS A 259 47.53 -14.26 4.83
N VAL A 260 47.39 -13.34 5.80
CA VAL A 260 46.47 -12.19 5.71
C VAL A 260 47.28 -10.91 5.82
N VAL A 261 47.12 -10.00 4.85
CA VAL A 261 47.82 -8.71 4.82
C VAL A 261 46.79 -7.60 4.69
N PHE A 262 46.82 -6.67 5.63
CA PHE A 262 46.11 -5.38 5.57
C PHE A 262 47.12 -4.31 5.13
N GLU A 263 46.76 -3.53 4.12
CA GLU A 263 47.55 -2.40 3.62
C GLU A 263 46.69 -1.14 3.61
N ASP A 264 47.04 -0.13 4.42
CA ASP A 264 46.27 1.12 4.57
C ASP A 264 44.75 0.89 4.79
N PHE A 265 44.41 -0.14 5.58
CA PHE A 265 43.02 -0.56 5.75
C PHE A 265 42.22 0.47 6.55
N LYS A 266 41.08 0.88 5.99
CA LYS A 266 40.21 1.93 6.52
C LYS A 266 38.78 1.45 6.53
N VAL A 267 38.07 1.69 7.65
CA VAL A 267 36.68 1.26 7.82
C VAL A 267 35.83 2.41 8.34
N ARG A 268 34.62 2.49 7.80
CA ARG A 268 33.52 3.32 8.30
C ARG A 268 32.21 2.55 8.22
N TYR A 269 31.31 2.80 9.17
CA TYR A 269 30.00 2.16 9.20
C TYR A 269 29.01 2.74 8.18
N ARG A 270 29.03 4.07 7.96
CA ARG A 270 28.15 4.75 7.00
C ARG A 270 28.89 5.83 6.25
N GLU A 271 28.46 6.10 5.02
CA GLU A 271 28.91 7.26 4.28
C GLU A 271 28.59 8.55 5.07
N GLY A 272 29.54 9.49 5.08
CA GLY A 272 29.45 10.73 5.86
C GLY A 272 29.93 10.65 7.31
N LEU A 273 30.17 9.45 7.88
CA LEU A 273 30.79 9.31 9.21
C LEU A 273 32.33 9.30 9.15
N GLU A 274 32.94 9.66 10.28
CA GLU A 274 34.38 9.53 10.47
C GLU A 274 34.84 8.06 10.33
N LEU A 275 36.11 7.89 9.95
CA LEU A 275 36.74 6.59 9.91
C LEU A 275 36.98 6.08 11.33
N VAL A 276 36.51 4.85 11.60
CA VAL A 276 36.71 4.13 12.86
C VAL A 276 38.11 3.53 12.89
N LEU A 277 38.49 2.85 11.82
CA LEU A 277 39.87 2.38 11.59
C LEU A 277 40.55 3.28 10.57
N ARG A 278 41.73 3.80 10.93
CA ARG A 278 42.43 4.87 10.22
C ARG A 278 43.78 4.43 9.66
N GLY A 279 43.77 3.58 8.63
CA GLY A 279 44.99 3.21 7.87
C GLY A 279 45.84 2.18 8.58
N ILE A 280 45.27 1.00 8.85
CA ILE A 280 45.97 -0.12 9.51
C ILE A 280 46.77 -0.90 8.47
N THR A 281 48.07 -1.09 8.74
CA THR A 281 48.96 -1.94 7.94
C THR A 281 49.56 -3.02 8.84
N VAL A 282 49.14 -4.27 8.63
CA VAL A 282 49.56 -5.45 9.43
C VAL A 282 49.62 -6.67 8.52
N SER A 283 50.61 -7.53 8.72
CA SER A 283 50.75 -8.83 8.04
C SER A 283 50.75 -9.96 9.06
N ILE A 284 49.88 -10.95 8.87
CA ILE A 284 49.75 -12.16 9.70
C ILE A 284 50.20 -13.36 8.87
N SER A 285 51.12 -14.15 9.40
CA SER A 285 51.71 -15.29 8.69
C SER A 285 50.81 -16.54 8.75
N GLY A 286 50.99 -17.45 7.80
CA GLY A 286 50.29 -18.74 7.79
C GLY A 286 50.61 -19.57 9.04
N GLY A 287 49.57 -20.13 9.68
CA GLY A 287 49.71 -20.94 10.89
C GLY A 287 50.00 -20.16 12.18
N GLU A 288 50.01 -18.83 12.11
CA GLU A 288 50.23 -17.95 13.27
C GLU A 288 48.94 -17.75 14.08
N LYS A 289 49.03 -17.77 15.41
CA LYS A 289 47.91 -17.46 16.31
C LYS A 289 48.11 -16.07 16.89
N VAL A 290 47.22 -15.14 16.57
CA VAL A 290 47.30 -13.73 16.98
C VAL A 290 46.13 -13.39 17.92
N GLY A 291 46.41 -12.67 19.00
CA GLY A 291 45.41 -12.14 19.93
C GLY A 291 45.21 -10.63 19.77
N ILE A 292 43.96 -10.18 19.71
CA ILE A 292 43.61 -8.75 19.61
C ILE A 292 43.03 -8.30 20.96
N VAL A 293 43.58 -7.24 21.55
CA VAL A 293 43.14 -6.67 22.83
C VAL A 293 42.88 -5.17 22.70
N GLY A 294 41.87 -4.66 23.42
CA GLY A 294 41.48 -3.25 23.39
C GLY A 294 40.44 -2.91 24.46
N ARG A 295 40.24 -1.60 24.71
CA ARG A 295 39.13 -1.11 25.54
C ARG A 295 37.80 -1.31 24.81
N THR A 296 36.68 -1.36 25.53
CA THR A 296 35.34 -1.40 24.92
C THR A 296 35.14 -0.19 23.99
N GLY A 297 34.75 -0.45 22.73
CA GLY A 297 34.56 0.56 21.70
C GLY A 297 35.83 1.05 20.98
N ALA A 298 36.95 0.31 21.08
CA ALA A 298 38.23 0.67 20.45
C ALA A 298 38.38 0.25 18.97
N GLY A 299 37.37 -0.40 18.39
CA GLY A 299 37.37 -0.87 17.00
C GLY A 299 35.96 -1.25 16.56
#